data_AF-A0A2H0V6T0-F1
#
_entry.id   AF-A0A2H0V6T0-F1
#
_cell.length_a   1.000
_cell.length_b   1.000
_cell.length_c   1.000
_cell.angle_alpha   90.00
_cell.angle_beta   90.00
_cell.angle_gamma   90.00
#
_symmetry.space_group_name_H-M   'P 1'
#
loop_
_entity.id
_entity.type
_entity.pdbx_description
1 polymer ?
#
loop_
_entity_poly.entity_id
_entity_poly.type
_entity_poly.pdbx_seq_one_letter_code
_entity_poly.pdbx_strand_id
1 'polypeptide(L)'
;MRADENDEVVVFGKKVISRSSGNIYIALNKPAGYTCTNRTFKNEKNIFSLVDVKDRLFVVGRLDKDSTGLVILTNDGQWAEKVSHPRYQHE
;
A
#
# COMPACT_ATOMS: atom_id res chain seq x y z
N MET A 1 4.55 -9.74 21.91
CA MET A 1 3.58 -10.83 21.68
C MET A 1 3.60 -11.14 20.19
N ARG A 2 3.81 -12.41 19.82
CA ARG A 2 3.75 -12.89 18.42
C ARG A 2 2.58 -13.86 18.34
N ALA A 3 1.94 -13.93 17.18
CA ALA A 3 0.89 -14.90 16.88
C ALA A 3 1.41 -15.82 15.78
N ASP A 4 1.30 -17.13 15.98
CA ASP A 4 1.72 -18.15 15.04
C ASP A 4 0.51 -18.71 14.26
N GLU A 5 0.76 -19.59 13.30
CA GLU A 5 -0.27 -20.13 12.39
C GLU A 5 -1.38 -20.91 13.10
N ASN A 6 -1.09 -21.41 14.30
CA ASN A 6 -2.03 -22.17 15.13
C ASN A 6 -2.83 -21.29 16.11
N ASP A 7 -2.50 -20.00 16.20
CA ASP A 7 -3.18 -19.10 17.12
C ASP A 7 -4.50 -18.59 16.52
N GLU A 8 -5.56 -18.68 17.30
CA GLU A 8 -6.83 -18.07 16.93
C GLU A 8 -6.80 -16.57 17.24
N VAL A 9 -6.72 -15.75 16.19
CA VAL A 9 -6.75 -14.30 16.31
C VAL A 9 -8.18 -13.78 16.08
N VAL A 10 -8.76 -13.14 17.10
CA VAL A 10 -10.11 -12.55 17.05
C VAL A 10 -10.04 -11.05 17.30
N VAL A 11 -10.61 -10.25 16.40
CA VAL A 11 -10.68 -8.79 16.51
C VAL A 11 -12.15 -8.35 16.49
N PHE A 12 -12.60 -7.69 17.55
CA PHE A 12 -14.01 -7.30 17.74
C PHE A 12 -15.01 -8.46 17.53
N GLY A 13 -14.68 -9.65 18.05
CA GLY A 13 -15.50 -10.85 17.92
C GLY A 13 -15.48 -11.51 16.54
N LYS A 14 -14.69 -11.01 15.58
CA LYS A 14 -14.53 -11.62 14.24
C LYS A 14 -13.17 -12.31 14.14
N LYS A 15 -13.18 -13.58 13.72
CA LYS A 15 -11.94 -14.32 13.42
C LYS A 15 -11.21 -13.64 12.27
N VAL A 16 -9.91 -13.39 12.46
CA VAL A 16 -9.03 -12.89 11.41
C VAL A 16 -8.59 -14.10 10.59
N ILE A 17 -9.09 -14.19 9.36
CA ILE A 17 -8.64 -15.21 8.41
C ILE A 17 -7.39 -14.65 7.72
N SER A 18 -6.27 -15.36 7.84
CA SER A 18 -5.06 -15.06 7.08
C SER A 18 -5.41 -15.12 5.60
N ARG A 19 -5.36 -13.96 4.91
CA ARG A 19 -5.57 -13.90 3.47
C ARG A 19 -4.23 -14.25 2.83
N SER A 20 -4.11 -15.46 2.32
CA SER A 20 -3.04 -15.83 1.37
C SER A 20 -3.37 -15.27 -0.02
N SER A 21 -3.65 -13.96 -0.14
CA SER A 21 -3.58 -13.32 -1.45
C SER A 21 -2.09 -13.16 -1.78
N GLY A 22 -1.68 -13.59 -2.98
CA GLY A 22 -0.31 -13.40 -3.45
C GLY A 22 0.11 -11.93 -3.45
N ASN A 23 1.41 -11.68 -3.53
CA ASN A 23 1.93 -10.32 -3.61
C ASN A 23 1.51 -9.65 -4.92
N ILE A 24 1.06 -8.40 -4.82
CA ILE A 24 0.63 -7.55 -5.93
C ILE A 24 1.63 -6.40 -6.04
N TYR A 25 2.11 -6.12 -7.25
CA TYR A 25 2.95 -4.96 -7.55
C TYR A 25 2.40 -4.26 -8.79
N ILE A 26 2.10 -2.98 -8.67
CA ILE A 26 1.53 -2.16 -9.76
C ILE A 26 2.46 -0.99 -9.99
N ALA A 27 2.96 -0.86 -11.22
CA ALA A 27 3.63 0.34 -11.69
C ALA A 27 2.61 1.29 -12.29
N LEU A 28 2.42 2.45 -11.68
CA LEU A 28 1.44 3.45 -12.09
C LEU A 28 2.17 4.75 -12.46
N ASN A 29 1.91 5.27 -13.66
CA ASN A 29 2.27 6.64 -13.97
C ASN A 29 1.20 7.58 -13.40
N LYS A 30 1.49 8.18 -12.24
CA LYS A 30 0.57 9.05 -11.53
C LYS A 30 0.33 10.35 -12.32
N PRO A 31 -0.92 10.71 -12.62
CA PRO A 31 -1.26 12.02 -13.15
C PRO A 31 -1.25 13.12 -12.07
N ALA A 32 -1.16 14.38 -12.50
CA ALA A 32 -1.24 15.53 -11.61
C ALA A 32 -2.65 15.63 -10.98
N GLY A 33 -2.73 16.21 -9.79
CA GLY A 33 -3.98 16.42 -9.05
C GLY A 33 -4.40 15.25 -8.14
N TYR A 34 -3.66 14.13 -8.14
CA TYR A 34 -3.88 12.99 -7.24
C TYR A 34 -2.92 12.99 -6.05
N THR A 35 -3.36 12.53 -4.88
CA THR A 35 -2.52 12.46 -3.67
C THR A 35 -2.06 11.04 -3.35
N CYS A 36 -0.77 10.91 -2.99
CA CYS A 36 -0.13 9.65 -2.58
C CYS A 36 -0.29 9.42 -1.07
N THR A 37 -1.47 9.01 -0.63
CA THR A 37 -1.77 8.80 0.80
C THR A 37 -2.72 7.62 1.01
N ASN A 38 -2.54 6.88 2.11
CA ASN A 38 -3.48 5.84 2.53
C ASN A 38 -4.74 6.39 3.22
N ARG A 39 -4.85 7.73 3.35
CA ARG A 39 -6.01 8.41 3.92
C ARG A 39 -6.92 8.92 2.81
N THR A 40 -8.22 8.88 3.07
CA THR A 40 -9.22 9.47 2.18
C THR A 40 -9.61 10.85 2.70
N PHE A 41 -9.48 11.87 1.86
CA PHE A 41 -9.94 13.23 2.15
C PHE A 41 -11.08 13.57 1.20
N LYS A 42 -12.15 14.19 1.72
CA LYS A 42 -13.41 14.43 1.00
C LYS A 42 -13.24 15.23 -0.31
N ASN A 43 -12.21 16.08 -0.38
CA ASN A 43 -11.98 16.99 -1.51
C ASN A 43 -10.68 16.68 -2.26
N GLU A 44 -10.16 15.45 -2.17
CA GLU A 44 -8.95 15.04 -2.87
C GLU A 44 -9.17 13.79 -3.71
N LYS A 45 -8.51 13.74 -4.87
CA LYS A 45 -8.42 12.53 -5.68
C LYS A 45 -7.28 11.68 -5.15
N ASN A 46 -7.57 10.48 -4.68
CA ASN A 46 -6.57 9.59 -4.12
C ASN A 46 -5.99 8.68 -5.21
N ILE A 47 -4.68 8.42 -5.18
CA ILE A 47 -4.03 7.53 -6.15
C ILE A 47 -4.68 6.14 -6.25
N PHE A 48 -5.26 5.62 -5.17
CA PHE A 48 -5.93 4.32 -5.17
C PHE A 48 -7.23 4.28 -6.00
N SER A 49 -7.83 5.42 -6.35
CA SER A 49 -9.00 5.43 -7.23
C SER A 49 -8.63 5.21 -8.71
N LEU A 50 -7.35 5.12 -9.04
CA LEU A 50 -6.85 4.83 -10.39
C LEU A 50 -6.66 3.33 -10.66
N VAL A 51 -6.88 2.48 -9.65
CA VAL A 51 -6.69 1.03 -9.74
C VAL A 51 -7.90 0.30 -9.17
N ASP A 52 -8.33 -0.77 -9.82
CA ASP A 52 -9.44 -1.62 -9.35
C ASP A 52 -8.88 -2.91 -8.73
N VAL A 53 -8.49 -2.83 -7.45
CA VAL A 53 -7.93 -3.95 -6.69
C VAL A 53 -8.62 -4.05 -5.34
N LYS A 54 -9.05 -5.27 -4.99
CA LYS A 54 -9.76 -5.55 -3.73
C LYS A 54 -8.84 -5.58 -2.52
N ASP A 55 -7.59 -5.98 -2.72
CA ASP A 55 -6.57 -6.02 -1.68
C ASP A 55 -6.16 -4.62 -1.24
N ARG A 56 -5.82 -4.49 0.04
CA ARG A 56 -5.30 -3.24 0.57
C ARG A 56 -3.88 -3.03 0.03
N LEU A 57 -3.70 -1.95 -0.72
CA LEU A 57 -2.40 -1.53 -1.25
C LEU A 57 -1.79 -0.40 -0.41
N PHE A 58 -0.48 -0.26 -0.53
CA PHE A 58 0.32 0.82 0.02
C PHE A 58 1.11 1.47 -1.11
N VAL A 59 1.32 2.79 -1.01
CA VAL A 59 2.18 3.52 -1.93
C VAL A 59 3.65 3.34 -1.53
N VAL A 60 4.52 3.00 -2.47
CA VAL A 60 5.97 2.96 -2.29
C VAL A 60 6.58 4.24 -2.85
N GLY A 61 7.21 5.01 -1.97
CA GLY A 61 7.64 6.37 -2.27
C GLY A 61 6.48 7.37 -2.25
N ARG A 62 6.78 8.63 -2.59
CA ARG A 62 5.78 9.71 -2.63
C ARG A 62 6.10 10.69 -3.76
N LEU A 63 5.05 11.08 -4.46
CA LEU A 63 5.05 12.24 -5.34
C LEU A 63 4.07 13.26 -4.78
N ASP A 64 4.39 14.54 -4.93
CA ASP A 64 3.48 15.62 -4.56
C ASP A 64 2.23 15.61 -5.45
N LYS A 65 1.18 16.29 -5.00
CA LYS A 65 -0.13 16.30 -5.67
C LYS A 65 -0.02 16.67 -7.14
N ASP A 66 0.74 17.72 -7.44
CA ASP A 66 0.89 18.27 -8.78
C ASP A 66 2.04 17.63 -9.58
N SER A 67 2.83 16.75 -8.95
CA SER A 67 3.86 15.97 -9.64
C SER A 67 3.24 14.83 -10.45
N THR A 68 3.91 14.50 -11.57
CA THR A 68 3.60 13.32 -12.39
C THR A 68 4.80 12.37 -12.40
N GLY A 69 4.56 11.09 -12.65
CA GLY A 69 5.64 10.11 -12.78
C GLY A 69 5.32 8.76 -12.16
N LEU A 70 6.33 7.91 -12.13
CA LEU A 70 6.22 6.54 -11.66
C LEU A 70 5.97 6.48 -10.14
N VAL A 71 5.00 5.66 -9.76
CA VAL A 71 4.70 5.28 -8.38
C VAL A 71 4.40 3.79 -8.35
N ILE A 72 4.92 3.07 -7.36
CA ILE A 72 4.60 1.65 -7.16
C ILE A 72 3.53 1.50 -6.08
N LEU A 73 2.52 0.67 -6.32
CA LEU A 73 1.53 0.26 -5.33
C LEU A 73 1.67 -1.24 -5.05
N THR A 74 1.64 -1.65 -3.78
CA THR A 74 1.80 -3.06 -3.39
C THR A 74 1.06 -3.42 -2.11
N ASN A 75 0.68 -4.69 -1.94
CA ASN A 75 0.24 -5.25 -0.65
C ASN A 75 1.40 -5.85 0.16
N ASP A 76 2.61 -5.95 -0.40
CA ASP A 76 3.80 -6.46 0.26
C ASP A 76 4.49 -5.36 1.08
N GLY A 77 4.12 -5.29 2.37
CA GLY A 77 4.66 -4.31 3.30
C GLY A 77 6.17 -4.47 3.56
N GLN A 78 6.69 -5.70 3.54
CA GLN A 78 8.11 -5.94 3.80
C GLN A 78 8.97 -5.46 2.63
N TRP A 79 8.54 -5.72 1.40
CA TRP A 79 9.21 -5.20 0.21
C TRP A 79 9.09 -3.68 0.11
N ALA A 80 7.89 -3.14 0.38
CA ALA A 80 7.68 -1.69 0.38
C ALA A 80 8.62 -0.97 1.36
N GLU A 81 8.80 -1.51 2.57
CA GLU A 81 9.74 -0.97 3.56
C GLU A 81 11.19 -1.03 3.05
N LYS A 82 11.60 -2.18 2.48
CA LYS A 82 12.96 -2.35 1.95
C LYS A 82 13.27 -1.32 0.87
N VAL A 83 12.37 -1.10 -0.07
CA VAL A 83 12.61 -0.20 -1.20
C VAL A 83 12.46 1.27 -0.83
N SER A 84 11.60 1.63 0.13
CA SER A 84 11.38 3.03 0.49
C SER A 84 12.31 3.56 1.57
N HIS A 85 12.84 2.71 2.45
CA HIS A 85 13.59 3.18 3.60
C HIS A 85 15.05 3.54 3.21
N PRO A 86 15.53 4.76 3.52
CA PRO A 86 16.87 5.22 3.13
C PRO A 86 18.04 4.36 3.62
N ARG A 87 17.83 3.55 4.66
CA ARG A 87 18.87 2.68 5.24
C ARG A 87 19.35 1.60 4.28
N TYR A 88 18.54 1.29 3.27
CA TYR A 88 18.83 0.24 2.32
C TYR A 88 19.57 0.73 1.06
N GLN A 89 19.91 2.03 0.96
CA GLN A 89 20.75 2.63 -0.09
C GLN A 89 20.45 2.11 -1.50
N HIS A 90 19.41 2.67 -2.11
CA HIS A 90 19.05 2.35 -3.50
C HIS A 90 19.72 3.36 -4.44
N GLU A 91 20.70 2.89 -5.23
CA GLU A 91 21.31 3.61 -6.38
C GLU A 91 20.68 3.18 -7.71
#